data_AF-A0A844TZA4-F1
#
_entry.id   AF-A0A844TZA4-F1
#
_cell.length_a   1.000
_cell.length_b   1.000
_cell.length_c   1.000
_cell.angle_alpha   90.00
_cell.angle_beta   90.00
_cell.angle_gamma   90.00
#
_symmetry.space_group_name_H-M   'P 1'
#
loop_
_entity.id
_entity.type
_entity.pdbx_description
1 polymer ?
#
loop_
_entity_poly.entity_id
_entity_poly.type
_entity_poly.pdbx_seq_one_letter_code
_entity_poly.pdbx_strand_id
1 'polypeptide(L)'
;MAYISFDELHKYEDNAAKYVDLHYADAKTVEDVYGMDFRILLTVSAVETGWGKFVKHNNYFGIKYAKNMEKQLITTTEYLDTPNAKFPEIISMTKVGDKYKYVVKDHFSVYPTPYDSFKGYYQFLSDNPRYKTALQYKNEPIRFFEEVAKAGYATAPNYAYTLKQVFNSVNKRL
;
A
#
# COMPACT_ATOMS: atom_id res chain seq x y z
N MET A 1 -3.78 -7.80 0.32
CA MET A 1 -4.62 -6.62 0.60
C MET A 1 -4.80 -5.93 -0.73
N ALA A 2 -6.02 -5.54 -1.09
CA ALA A 2 -6.33 -5.00 -2.40
C ALA A 2 -6.32 -3.47 -2.31
N TYR A 3 -5.71 -2.81 -3.29
CA TYR A 3 -5.84 -1.37 -3.51
C TYR A 3 -7.30 -0.93 -3.38
N ILE A 4 -7.55 0.10 -2.57
CA ILE A 4 -8.87 0.70 -2.40
C ILE A 4 -8.92 1.96 -3.26
N SER A 5 -9.92 2.03 -4.15
CA SER A 5 -10.10 3.19 -5.03
C SER A 5 -10.45 4.45 -4.22
N PHE A 6 -10.17 5.63 -4.77
CA PHE A 6 -10.50 6.89 -4.09
C PHE A 6 -11.99 7.01 -3.72
N ASP A 7 -12.88 6.61 -4.63
CA ASP A 7 -14.33 6.64 -4.39
C ASP A 7 -14.77 5.70 -3.25
N GLU A 8 -14.03 4.62 -3.03
CA GLU A 8 -14.26 3.74 -1.89
C GLU A 8 -13.63 4.28 -0.61
N LEU A 9 -12.48 4.96 -0.69
CA LEU A 9 -11.80 5.54 0.46
C LEU A 9 -12.63 6.61 1.16
N HIS A 10 -13.46 7.38 0.44
CA HIS A 10 -14.32 8.39 1.05
C HIS A 10 -15.29 7.79 2.08
N LYS A 11 -15.70 6.53 1.91
CA LYS A 11 -16.57 5.81 2.86
C LYS A 11 -15.93 5.55 4.22
N TYR A 12 -14.60 5.69 4.30
CA TYR A 12 -13.79 5.41 5.50
C TYR A 12 -13.08 6.66 6.04
N GLU A 13 -13.42 7.86 5.52
CA GLU A 13 -12.81 9.11 5.99
C GLU A 13 -13.17 9.47 7.42
N ASP A 14 -14.22 8.87 7.99
CA ASP A 14 -14.57 8.94 9.42
C ASP A 14 -13.39 8.53 10.32
N ASN A 15 -12.54 7.61 9.85
CA ASN A 15 -11.39 7.10 10.60
C ASN A 15 -10.09 7.84 10.30
N ALA A 16 -10.08 8.78 9.34
CA ALA A 16 -8.86 9.34 8.80
C ALA A 16 -8.03 10.13 9.83
N ALA A 17 -8.68 10.95 10.67
CA ALA A 17 -7.96 11.73 11.71
C ALA A 17 -7.32 10.80 12.74
N LYS A 18 -8.11 9.87 13.30
CA LYS A 18 -7.61 8.84 14.22
C LYS A 18 -6.46 8.03 13.62
N TYR A 19 -6.53 7.71 12.32
CA TYR A 19 -5.49 6.95 11.63
C TYR A 19 -4.17 7.73 11.55
N VAL A 20 -4.24 9.02 11.18
CA VAL A 20 -3.07 9.90 11.12
C VAL A 20 -2.43 10.02 12.50
N ASP A 21 -3.23 10.30 13.53
CA ASP A 21 -2.74 10.42 14.91
C ASP A 21 -2.06 9.14 15.40
N LEU A 22 -2.69 7.98 15.14
CA LEU A 22 -2.20 6.68 15.61
C LEU A 22 -0.85 6.31 15.00
N HIS A 23 -0.61 6.63 13.73
CA HIS A 23 0.57 6.20 12.98
C HIS A 23 1.60 7.30 12.73
N TYR A 24 1.35 8.52 13.22
CA TYR A 24 2.29 9.64 13.09
C TYR A 24 3.67 9.27 13.62
N ALA A 25 3.76 8.74 14.84
CA ALA A 25 5.03 8.39 15.47
C ALA A 25 5.79 7.27 14.72
N ASP A 26 5.06 6.26 14.25
CA ASP A 26 5.64 5.16 13.44
C ASP A 26 6.27 5.72 12.15
N ALA A 27 5.52 6.54 11.41
CA ALA A 27 5.95 7.13 10.16
C ALA A 27 7.11 8.11 10.36
N LYS A 28 7.04 8.95 11.40
CA LYS A 28 8.06 9.94 11.72
C LYS A 28 9.39 9.29 12.10
N THR A 29 9.35 8.19 12.84
CA THR A 29 10.55 7.41 13.17
C THR A 29 11.22 6.87 11.90
N VAL A 30 10.45 6.42 10.91
CA VAL A 30 11.01 5.96 9.63
C VAL A 30 11.61 7.13 8.84
N GLU A 31 10.98 8.31 8.86
CA GLU A 31 11.57 9.52 8.28
C GLU A 31 12.91 9.87 8.94
N ASP A 32 12.98 9.87 10.27
CA ASP A 32 14.19 10.25 10.99
C ASP A 32 15.36 9.28 10.72
N VAL A 33 15.06 7.99 10.54
CA VAL A 33 16.08 6.95 10.29
C VAL A 33 16.48 6.85 8.82
N TYR A 34 15.52 6.93 7.89
CA TYR A 34 15.75 6.62 6.48
C TYR A 34 15.63 7.83 5.55
N GLY A 35 15.20 8.98 6.07
CA GLY A 35 15.00 10.21 5.31
C GLY A 35 13.98 10.03 4.19
N MET A 36 12.88 9.32 4.46
CA MET A 36 11.72 9.22 3.59
C MET A 36 10.57 9.98 4.24
N ASP A 37 9.98 10.92 3.51
CA ASP A 37 8.94 11.82 4.03
C ASP A 37 7.81 11.01 4.69
N PHE A 38 7.57 11.24 5.99
CA PHE A 38 6.63 10.46 6.78
C PHE A 38 5.20 10.51 6.20
N ARG A 39 4.86 11.60 5.49
CA ARG A 39 3.56 11.79 4.88
C ARG A 39 3.35 10.86 3.69
N ILE A 40 4.42 10.44 3.00
CA ILE A 40 4.35 9.38 1.97
C ILE A 40 3.88 8.10 2.62
N LEU A 41 4.47 7.74 3.76
CA LEU A 41 4.16 6.50 4.48
C LEU A 41 2.70 6.49 4.93
N LEU A 42 2.25 7.55 5.62
CA LEU A 42 0.86 7.72 6.05
C LEU A 42 -0.12 7.66 4.88
N THR A 43 0.23 8.28 3.75
CA THR A 43 -0.63 8.32 2.56
C THR A 43 -0.78 6.95 1.93
N VAL A 44 0.33 6.27 1.64
CA VAL A 44 0.30 4.94 1.00
C VAL A 44 -0.42 3.97 1.92
N SER A 45 -0.06 3.94 3.20
CA SER A 45 -0.69 3.01 4.15
C SER A 45 -2.18 3.26 4.34
N ALA A 46 -2.63 4.53 4.33
CA ALA A 46 -4.05 4.86 4.36
C ALA A 46 -4.80 4.34 3.12
N VAL A 47 -4.22 4.47 1.91
CA VAL A 47 -4.82 3.92 0.68
C VAL A 47 -4.91 2.40 0.74
N GLU A 48 -3.83 1.73 1.11
CA GLU A 48 -3.75 0.26 1.10
C GLU A 48 -4.67 -0.40 2.14
N THR A 49 -4.97 0.29 3.23
CA THR A 49 -5.73 -0.25 4.36
C THR A 49 -7.12 0.33 4.52
N GLY A 50 -7.48 1.33 3.72
CA GLY A 50 -8.74 2.07 3.90
C GLY A 50 -8.76 2.82 5.22
N TRP A 51 -7.77 3.67 5.43
CA TRP A 51 -7.54 4.37 6.69
C TRP A 51 -7.49 3.41 7.89
N GLY A 52 -6.88 2.23 7.73
CA GLY A 52 -6.72 1.23 8.79
C GLY A 52 -7.89 0.26 8.99
N LYS A 53 -8.99 0.37 8.24
CA LYS A 53 -10.17 -0.51 8.40
C LYS A 53 -9.90 -1.97 7.96
N PHE A 54 -8.96 -2.20 7.05
CA PHE A 54 -8.73 -3.51 6.43
C PHE A 54 -7.34 -4.11 6.70
N VAL A 55 -6.70 -3.72 7.80
CA VAL A 55 -5.37 -4.22 8.16
C VAL A 55 -5.42 -5.71 8.49
N LYS A 56 -4.44 -6.47 7.97
CA LYS A 56 -4.24 -7.89 8.25
C LYS A 56 -2.78 -8.10 8.66
N HIS A 57 -2.56 -8.71 9.82
CA HIS A 57 -1.22 -9.05 10.33
C HIS A 57 -0.22 -7.89 10.32
N ASN A 58 -0.71 -6.69 10.67
CA ASN A 58 0.02 -5.42 10.62
C ASN A 58 0.65 -5.11 9.26
N ASN A 59 0.21 -5.69 8.14
CA ASN A 59 0.75 -5.36 6.83
C ASN A 59 0.03 -4.14 6.24
N TYR A 60 0.48 -2.95 6.65
CA TYR A 60 -0.16 -1.68 6.30
C TYR A 60 0.05 -1.26 4.83
N PHE A 61 0.93 -1.94 4.09
CA PHE A 61 1.31 -1.55 2.73
C PHE A 61 1.01 -2.64 1.69
N GLY A 62 0.39 -3.76 2.10
CA GLY A 62 0.07 -4.87 1.19
C GLY A 62 1.31 -5.59 0.62
N ILE A 63 2.44 -5.59 1.33
CA ILE A 63 3.70 -6.14 0.83
C ILE A 63 3.64 -7.66 0.76
N LYS A 64 3.80 -8.22 -0.45
CA LYS A 64 3.87 -9.67 -0.68
C LYS A 64 5.19 -10.27 -0.18
N TYR A 65 6.28 -9.54 -0.33
CA TYR A 65 7.60 -9.99 0.08
C TYR A 65 8.46 -8.87 0.67
N ALA A 66 8.63 -8.87 1.98
CA ALA A 66 9.73 -8.21 2.67
C ALA A 66 10.79 -9.25 3.03
N LYS A 67 12.05 -8.88 2.87
CA LYS A 67 13.20 -9.72 3.23
C LYS A 67 13.20 -9.96 4.74
N ASN A 68 13.50 -11.21 5.15
CA ASN A 68 13.56 -11.62 6.56
C ASN A 68 12.24 -11.50 7.35
N MET A 69 11.11 -11.31 6.68
CA MET A 69 9.80 -11.29 7.33
C MET A 69 9.07 -12.62 7.11
N GLU A 70 8.34 -13.06 8.14
CA GLU A 70 7.42 -14.18 8.01
C GLU A 70 6.35 -13.88 6.96
N LYS A 71 5.83 -14.92 6.34
CA LYS A 71 4.73 -14.80 5.37
C LYS A 71 3.57 -15.66 5.77
N GLN A 72 2.38 -15.15 5.50
CA GLN A 72 1.14 -15.91 5.63
C GLN A 72 0.34 -15.87 4.34
N LEU A 73 -0.39 -16.96 4.12
CA LEU A 73 -1.30 -17.11 3.00
C LEU A 73 -2.60 -16.37 3.32
N ILE A 74 -2.86 -15.24 2.66
CA ILE A 74 -3.99 -14.35 2.96
C ILE A 74 -4.93 -14.26 1.76
N THR A 75 -6.24 -14.36 2.02
CA THR A 75 -7.26 -14.06 1.01
C THR A 75 -7.23 -12.59 0.60
N THR A 76 -7.06 -12.34 -0.70
CA THR A 76 -7.02 -11.02 -1.33
C THR A 76 -7.83 -11.01 -2.62
N THR A 77 -8.16 -9.81 -3.09
CA THR A 77 -8.81 -9.58 -4.39
C THR A 77 -7.79 -9.00 -5.35
N GLU A 78 -7.70 -9.53 -6.57
CA GLU A 78 -6.81 -9.05 -7.63
C GLU A 78 -7.63 -8.79 -8.90
N TYR A 79 -7.29 -7.74 -9.65
CA TYR A 79 -7.92 -7.41 -10.94
C TYR A 79 -6.88 -7.52 -12.04
N LEU A 80 -7.03 -8.50 -12.93
CA LEU A 80 -6.03 -8.84 -13.96
C LEU A 80 -6.65 -8.85 -15.35
N ASP A 81 -5.83 -8.61 -16.38
CA ASP A 81 -6.27 -8.61 -17.78
C ASP A 81 -6.34 -10.02 -18.40
N THR A 82 -5.94 -11.04 -17.65
CA THR A 82 -5.87 -12.43 -18.12
C THR A 82 -6.65 -13.38 -17.21
N PRO A 83 -7.34 -14.39 -17.78
CA PRO A 83 -7.97 -15.47 -17.01
C PRO A 83 -6.98 -16.59 -16.59
N ASN A 84 -5.71 -16.50 -17.01
CA ASN A 84 -4.72 -17.57 -16.82
C ASN A 84 -3.69 -17.27 -15.72
N ALA A 85 -4.03 -16.38 -14.78
CA ALA A 85 -3.14 -16.01 -13.68
C ALA A 85 -2.89 -17.21 -12.74
N LYS A 86 -1.65 -17.33 -12.25
CA LYS A 86 -1.27 -18.37 -11.28
C LYS A 86 -1.17 -17.76 -9.89
N PHE A 87 -1.85 -18.37 -8.94
CA PHE A 87 -1.80 -18.04 -7.52
C PHE A 87 -1.60 -19.32 -6.71
N PRO A 88 -1.09 -19.22 -5.47
CA PRO A 88 -1.04 -20.37 -4.56
C PRO A 88 -2.39 -21.07 -4.41
N GLU A 89 -3.48 -20.29 -4.31
CA GLU A 89 -4.85 -20.81 -4.29
C GLU A 89 -5.80 -19.82 -4.99
N ILE A 90 -6.62 -20.31 -5.92
CA ILE A 90 -7.69 -19.53 -6.54
C ILE A 90 -9.01 -19.97 -5.91
N ILE A 91 -9.69 -19.05 -5.21
CA ILE A 91 -10.99 -19.31 -4.58
C ILE A 91 -12.10 -19.07 -5.60
N SER A 92 -12.05 -17.96 -6.33
CA SER A 92 -12.96 -17.67 -7.43
C SER A 92 -12.36 -16.72 -8.46
N MET A 93 -12.90 -16.77 -9.68
CA MET A 93 -12.60 -15.83 -10.75
C MET A 93 -13.92 -15.45 -11.44
N THR A 94 -14.14 -14.15 -11.62
CA THR A 94 -15.33 -13.63 -12.32
C THR A 94 -14.90 -12.54 -13.30
N LYS A 95 -15.43 -12.56 -14.53
CA LYS A 95 -15.18 -11.49 -15.50
C LYS A 95 -15.96 -10.23 -15.09
N VAL A 96 -15.30 -9.08 -15.02
CA VAL A 96 -15.87 -7.78 -14.65
C VAL A 96 -15.38 -6.74 -15.67
N GLY A 97 -16.25 -6.40 -16.63
CA GLY A 97 -15.87 -5.59 -17.78
C GLY A 97 -14.78 -6.27 -18.61
N ASP A 98 -13.69 -5.55 -18.86
CA ASP A 98 -12.51 -6.03 -19.60
C ASP A 98 -11.49 -6.77 -18.73
N LYS A 99 -11.70 -6.83 -17.40
CA LYS A 99 -10.79 -7.47 -16.44
C LYS A 99 -11.41 -8.72 -15.83
N TYR A 100 -10.58 -9.51 -15.17
CA TYR A 100 -10.96 -10.65 -14.35
C TYR A 100 -10.72 -10.30 -12.89
N LYS A 101 -11.79 -10.36 -12.09
CA LYS A 101 -11.72 -10.24 -10.63
C LYS A 101 -11.43 -11.62 -10.06
N TYR A 102 -10.27 -11.74 -9.42
CA TYR A 102 -9.82 -12.93 -8.71
C TYR A 102 -10.02 -12.76 -7.21
N VAL A 103 -10.62 -13.74 -6.55
CA VAL A 103 -10.50 -13.95 -5.10
C VAL A 103 -9.53 -15.11 -4.91
N VAL A 104 -8.37 -14.83 -4.32
CA VAL A 104 -7.24 -15.77 -4.26
C VAL A 104 -6.63 -15.73 -2.88
N LYS A 105 -5.85 -16.77 -2.53
CA LYS A 105 -4.87 -16.62 -1.47
C LYS A 105 -3.48 -16.45 -2.06
N ASP A 106 -2.76 -15.49 -1.53
CA ASP A 106 -1.36 -15.21 -1.89
C ASP A 106 -0.53 -14.96 -0.62
N HIS A 107 0.79 -15.04 -0.75
CA HIS A 107 1.70 -14.83 0.38
C HIS A 107 1.92 -13.34 0.62
N PHE A 108 1.65 -12.91 1.83
CA PHE A 108 1.92 -11.54 2.30
C PHE A 108 2.82 -11.57 3.51
N SER A 109 3.66 -10.55 3.63
CA SER A 109 4.53 -10.39 4.79
C SER A 109 3.70 -10.08 6.04
N VAL A 110 4.14 -10.63 7.17
CA VAL A 110 3.56 -10.40 8.49
C VAL A 110 4.52 -9.56 9.30
N TYR A 111 3.97 -8.59 10.05
CA TYR A 111 4.75 -7.64 10.83
C TYR A 111 4.38 -7.74 12.32
N PRO A 112 5.37 -7.76 13.24
CA PRO A 112 5.08 -7.77 14.68
C PRO A 112 4.35 -6.51 15.14
N THR A 113 4.71 -5.35 14.59
CA THR A 113 4.15 -4.04 14.95
C THR A 113 3.80 -3.21 13.72
N PRO A 114 2.98 -2.15 13.85
CA PRO A 114 2.79 -1.15 12.80
C PRO A 114 4.12 -0.55 12.33
N TYR A 115 4.99 -0.10 13.24
CA TYR A 115 6.33 0.41 12.91
C TYR A 115 7.14 -0.54 12.02
N ASP A 116 7.15 -1.84 12.32
CA ASP A 116 7.87 -2.83 11.50
C ASP A 116 7.34 -2.88 10.06
N SER A 117 6.04 -2.65 9.86
CA SER A 117 5.44 -2.56 8.52
C SER A 117 5.84 -1.29 7.78
N PHE A 118 5.91 -0.14 8.47
CA PHE A 118 6.34 1.13 7.89
C PHE A 118 7.82 1.07 7.47
N LYS A 119 8.67 0.53 8.35
CA LYS A 119 10.06 0.21 8.03
C LYS A 119 10.16 -0.80 6.89
N GLY A 120 9.34 -1.86 6.94
CA GLY A 120 9.30 -2.91 5.94
C GLY A 120 8.97 -2.39 4.54
N TYR A 121 8.14 -1.35 4.43
CA TYR A 121 7.86 -0.68 3.15
C TYR A 121 9.09 -0.01 2.57
N TYR A 122 9.82 0.80 3.35
CA TYR A 122 11.05 1.41 2.88
C TYR A 122 12.08 0.34 2.43
N GLN A 123 12.24 -0.71 3.23
CA GLN A 123 13.16 -1.82 2.92
C GLN A 123 12.75 -2.55 1.64
N PHE A 124 11.46 -2.85 1.47
CA PHE A 124 10.94 -3.50 0.26
C PHE A 124 11.24 -2.67 -1.00
N LEU A 125 11.01 -1.35 -0.95
CA LEU A 125 11.32 -0.48 -2.08
C LEU A 125 12.84 -0.43 -2.34
N SER A 126 13.64 -0.37 -1.28
CA SER A 126 15.10 -0.25 -1.38
C SER A 126 15.76 -1.51 -1.93
N ASP A 127 15.26 -2.68 -1.53
CA ASP A 127 15.77 -3.98 -1.96
C ASP A 127 15.34 -4.35 -3.39
N ASN A 128 14.37 -3.63 -3.97
CA ASN A 128 13.81 -3.94 -5.28
C ASN A 128 14.20 -2.88 -6.32
N PRO A 129 15.11 -3.18 -7.27
CA PRO A 129 15.61 -2.23 -8.26
C PRO A 129 14.52 -1.52 -9.07
N ARG A 130 13.35 -2.14 -9.21
CA ARG A 130 12.17 -1.58 -9.87
C ARG A 130 11.74 -0.23 -9.30
N TYR A 131 11.95 0.02 -8.01
CA TYR A 131 11.52 1.25 -7.33
C TYR A 131 12.65 2.27 -7.13
N LYS A 132 13.84 2.03 -7.70
CA LYS A 132 15.00 2.92 -7.52
C LYS A 132 14.71 4.37 -7.91
N THR A 133 13.98 4.59 -9.01
CA THR A 133 13.59 5.94 -9.44
C THR A 133 12.65 6.61 -8.44
N ALA A 134 11.66 5.88 -7.92
CA ALA A 134 10.75 6.43 -6.91
C ALA A 134 11.51 6.87 -5.65
N LEU A 135 12.49 6.07 -5.19
CA LEU A 135 13.29 6.39 -4.01
C LEU A 135 14.20 7.60 -4.16
N GLN A 136 14.51 8.05 -5.39
CA GLN A 136 15.21 9.33 -5.59
C GLN A 136 14.35 10.51 -5.11
N TYR A 137 13.03 10.35 -5.11
CA TYR A 137 12.04 11.36 -4.73
C TYR A 137 11.42 11.06 -3.36
N LYS A 138 12.10 10.30 -2.50
CA LYS A 138 11.58 9.93 -1.16
C LYS A 138 11.26 11.12 -0.25
N ASN A 139 11.66 12.35 -0.61
CA ASN A 139 11.36 13.60 0.08
C ASN A 139 10.47 14.55 -0.75
N GLU A 140 9.94 14.09 -1.88
CA GLU A 140 9.09 14.85 -2.79
C GLU A 140 7.80 14.04 -3.03
N PRO A 141 6.83 14.04 -2.09
CA PRO A 141 5.71 13.09 -2.07
C PRO A 141 4.95 12.97 -3.40
N ILE A 142 4.64 14.11 -4.03
CA ILE A 142 3.90 14.15 -5.29
C ILE A 142 4.65 13.41 -6.41
N ARG A 143 5.97 13.62 -6.50
CA ARG A 143 6.80 12.97 -7.51
C ARG A 143 7.04 11.49 -7.18
N PHE A 144 7.22 11.17 -5.90
CA PHE A 144 7.29 9.79 -5.44
C PHE A 144 6.05 8.99 -5.86
N PHE A 145 4.84 9.53 -5.67
CA PHE A 145 3.59 8.84 -6.03
C PHE A 145 3.48 8.55 -7.53
N GLU A 146 3.98 9.45 -8.38
CA GLU A 146 4.04 9.22 -9.83
C GLU A 146 4.98 8.07 -10.18
N GLU A 147 6.20 8.10 -9.64
CA GLU A 147 7.24 7.12 -9.98
C GLU A 147 6.94 5.74 -9.40
N VAL A 148 6.39 5.66 -8.18
CA VAL A 148 6.01 4.37 -7.56
C VAL A 148 4.82 3.73 -8.30
N ALA A 149 3.87 4.54 -8.78
CA ALA A 149 2.77 4.07 -9.62
C ALA A 149 3.27 3.60 -10.99
N LYS A 150 4.14 4.39 -11.64
CA LYS A 150 4.76 4.05 -12.92
C LYS A 150 5.59 2.76 -12.83
N ALA A 151 6.24 2.52 -11.70
CA ALA A 151 6.95 1.29 -11.40
C ALA A 151 6.04 0.07 -11.16
N GLY A 152 4.71 0.25 -11.18
CA GLY A 152 3.73 -0.83 -11.04
C GLY A 152 3.61 -1.36 -9.61
N TYR A 153 3.62 -0.46 -8.62
CA TYR A 153 3.30 -0.85 -7.25
C TYR A 153 1.87 -1.37 -7.10
N ALA A 154 0.92 -0.69 -7.72
CA ALA A 154 -0.47 -1.13 -7.86
C ALA A 154 -0.84 -1.24 -9.35
N THR A 155 -1.77 -2.12 -9.69
CA THR A 155 -2.28 -2.31 -11.06
C THR A 155 -3.36 -1.30 -11.44
N ALA A 156 -3.83 -0.49 -10.50
CA ALA A 156 -4.88 0.48 -10.73
C ALA A 156 -4.39 1.66 -11.58
N PRO A 157 -5.12 2.04 -12.65
CA PRO A 157 -4.69 3.08 -13.58
C PRO A 157 -4.63 4.48 -12.95
N ASN A 158 -5.39 4.71 -11.87
CA ASN A 158 -5.46 5.99 -11.16
C ASN A 158 -4.68 6.00 -9.83
N TYR A 159 -3.76 5.06 -9.59
CA TYR A 159 -3.06 4.93 -8.31
C TYR A 159 -2.38 6.22 -7.84
N ALA A 160 -1.57 6.85 -8.71
CA ALA A 160 -0.89 8.11 -8.37
C ALA A 160 -1.88 9.24 -8.07
N TYR A 161 -3.01 9.30 -8.78
CA TYR A 161 -4.05 10.30 -8.52
C TYR A 161 -4.68 10.08 -7.14
N THR A 162 -5.06 8.85 -6.81
CA THR A 162 -5.61 8.50 -5.50
C THR A 162 -4.64 8.87 -4.37
N LEU A 163 -3.35 8.54 -4.50
CA LEU A 163 -2.33 8.91 -3.52
C LEU A 163 -2.24 10.43 -3.32
N LYS A 164 -2.26 11.23 -4.40
CA LYS A 164 -2.22 12.70 -4.29
C LYS A 164 -3.45 13.27 -3.57
N GLN A 165 -4.64 12.71 -3.81
CA GLN A 165 -5.86 13.14 -3.10
C GLN A 165 -5.79 12.79 -1.61
N VAL A 166 -5.37 11.57 -1.28
CA VAL A 166 -5.21 11.14 0.11
C VAL A 166 -4.11 11.93 0.81
N PHE A 167 -3.02 12.26 0.13
CA PHE A 167 -1.95 13.11 0.66
C PHE A 167 -2.46 14.50 1.07
N ASN A 168 -3.30 15.13 0.25
CA ASN A 168 -3.97 16.37 0.63
C ASN A 168 -4.87 16.18 1.86
N SER A 169 -5.54 15.03 1.96
CA SER A 169 -6.37 14.67 3.11
C SER A 169 -5.50 14.50 4.37
N VAL A 170 -4.36 13.81 4.29
CA VAL A 170 -3.38 13.67 5.37
C VAL A 170 -2.87 15.04 5.84
N ASN A 171 -2.44 15.90 4.92
CA ASN A 171 -1.91 17.23 5.26
C ASN A 171 -2.90 18.14 6.00
N LYS A 172 -4.21 17.95 5.80
CA LYS A 172 -5.25 18.70 6.53
C LYS A 172 -5.46 18.22 7.97
N ARG A 173 -4.87 17.08 8.34
CA ARG A 173 -5.05 16.39 9.63
C ARG A 173 -3.75 16.33 10.45
N LEU A 174 -2.69 16.95 9.94
CA LEU A 174 -1.43 17.19 10.65
C LEU A 174 -1.48 18.58 11.29
#